data_AF-A0A6L4WQS4-F1
#
_entry.id   AF-A0A6L4WQS4-F1
#
_cell.length_a   1.000
_cell.length_b   1.000
_cell.length_c   1.000
_cell.angle_alpha   90.00
_cell.angle_beta   90.00
_cell.angle_gamma   90.00
#
_symmetry.space_group_name_H-M   'P 1'
#
loop_
_entity.id
_entity.type
_entity.pdbx_description
1 polymer ?
#
loop_
_entity_poly.entity_id
_entity_poly.type
_entity_poly.pdbx_seq_one_letter_code
_entity_poly.pdbx_strand_id
1 'polypeptide(L)' 'MKKILTSLIIISSFLYADQIRECKETKLTETTSIFACPSGDYEATFELRSKKRDMAEAPKLKLLGKREPNIINNYNQK' A
#
# COMPACT_ATOMS: atom_id res chain seq x y z
N MET A 1 45.44 33.41 -19.15
CA MET A 1 44.47 32.50 -19.80
C MET A 1 44.58 31.11 -19.20
N LYS A 2 43.63 30.70 -18.35
CA LYS A 2 43.45 29.31 -17.95
C LYS A 2 41.94 29.03 -17.96
N LYS A 3 41.51 28.35 -19.02
CA LYS A 3 40.26 27.59 -19.07
C LYS A 3 40.47 26.37 -18.18
N ILE A 4 39.52 25.94 -17.36
CA ILE A 4 39.29 24.52 -17.00
C ILE A 4 37.97 24.40 -16.22
N LEU A 5 37.03 23.71 -16.88
CA LEU A 5 35.93 22.87 -16.41
C LEU A 5 35.06 23.33 -15.22
N THR A 6 33.94 23.97 -15.54
CA THR A 6 32.67 23.77 -14.83
C THR A 6 31.96 22.55 -15.43
N SER A 7 32.23 21.35 -14.95
CA SER A 7 31.40 20.18 -15.28
C SER A 7 31.54 19.09 -14.22
N LEU A 8 30.47 18.95 -13.44
CA LEU A 8 30.01 17.86 -12.57
C LEU A 8 29.29 18.61 -11.43
N ILE A 9 27.98 18.55 -11.31
CA ILE A 9 27.29 17.38 -10.79
C ILE A 9 25.93 17.32 -11.47
N ILE A 10 25.76 16.34 -12.36
CA ILE A 10 24.47 16.00 -12.93
C ILE A 10 23.62 15.42 -11.81
N ILE A 11 22.46 16.03 -11.66
CA ILE A 11 21.35 15.68 -10.79
C ILE A 11 20.95 14.22 -11.06
N SER A 12 21.03 13.37 -10.05
CA SER A 12 20.36 12.06 -10.08
C SER A 12 19.89 11.65 -8.68
N SER A 13 18.94 12.42 -8.13
CA SER A 13 18.08 11.92 -7.06
C SER A 13 16.98 11.06 -7.69
N PHE A 14 17.30 9.79 -7.98
CA PHE A 14 16.26 8.79 -8.17
C PHE A 14 15.69 8.46 -6.78
N LEU A 15 14.65 9.20 -6.38
CA LEU A 15 13.80 8.80 -5.28
C LEU A 15 12.92 7.65 -5.80
N TYR A 16 13.36 6.41 -5.54
CA TYR A 16 12.46 5.26 -5.62
C TYR A 16 11.42 5.40 -4.50
N ALA A 17 10.27 5.97 -4.82
CA ALA A 17 9.09 5.85 -3.99
C ALA A 17 8.39 4.54 -4.35
N ASP A 18 8.88 3.41 -3.83
CA ASP A 18 8.05 2.21 -3.76
C ASP A 18 7.06 2.42 -2.62
N GLN A 19 5.94 3.09 -2.93
CA GLN A 19 4.83 3.14 -2.00
C GLN A 19 4.26 1.73 -1.94
N ILE A 20 4.65 1.01 -0.88
CA ILE A 20 3.95 -0.19 -0.41
C ILE A 20 2.47 0.13 -0.56
N ARG A 21 1.78 -0.65 -1.40
CA ARG A 21 0.36 -0.48 -1.69
C ARG A 21 -0.41 -0.74 -0.39
N GLU A 22 -0.54 0.29 0.43
CA GLU A 22 -1.23 0.24 1.71
C GLU A 22 -2.66 -0.20 1.45
N CYS A 23 -3.06 -1.30 2.09
CA CYS A 23 -4.44 -1.76 2.03
C CYS A 23 -5.35 -0.62 2.51
N LYS A 24 -6.35 -0.27 1.71
CA LYS A 24 -7.29 0.80 2.08
C LYS A 24 -8.28 0.26 3.11
N GLU A 25 -8.23 0.78 4.34
CA GLU A 25 -9.20 0.44 5.38
C GLU A 25 -10.51 1.23 5.16
N THR A 26 -11.63 0.52 5.23
CA THR A 26 -12.99 1.08 5.30
C THR A 26 -13.62 0.63 6.61
N LYS A 27 -13.78 1.55 7.56
CA LYS A 27 -14.40 1.27 8.85
C LYS A 27 -15.91 1.12 8.69
N LEU A 28 -16.45 -0.05 9.03
CA LEU A 28 -17.88 -0.32 9.01
C LEU A 28 -18.50 -0.06 10.37
N THR A 29 -17.87 -0.59 11.43
CA THR A 29 -18.29 -0.41 12.81
C THR A 29 -17.08 -0.20 13.72
N GLU A 30 -17.29 -0.12 15.04
CA GLU A 30 -16.19 -0.07 16.00
C GLU A 30 -15.32 -1.33 15.97
N THR A 31 -15.92 -2.49 15.66
CA THR A 31 -15.25 -3.81 15.65
C THR A 31 -15.00 -4.38 14.27
N THR A 32 -15.61 -3.84 13.21
CA THR A 32 -15.46 -4.41 11.86
C THR A 32 -14.94 -3.39 10.87
N SER A 33 -14.04 -3.82 9.99
CA SER A 33 -13.49 -2.99 8.91
C SER A 33 -13.13 -3.85 7.70
N ILE A 34 -13.18 -3.27 6.51
CA ILE A 34 -12.77 -3.93 5.27
C ILE A 34 -11.41 -3.37 4.85
N PHE A 35 -10.45 -4.25 4.62
CA PHE A 35 -9.15 -3.91 4.03
C PHE A 35 -9.14 -4.29 2.55
N ALA A 36 -9.14 -3.28 1.69
CA ALA A 36 -8.99 -3.47 0.25
C ALA A 36 -7.50 -3.49 -0.11
N CYS A 37 -6.96 -4.68 -0.32
CA CYS A 37 -5.55 -4.90 -0.66
C CYS A 37 -5.38 -5.25 -2.15
N PRO A 38 -4.15 -5.14 -2.71
CA PRO A 38 -3.86 -5.62 -4.06
C PRO A 38 -4.13 -7.11 -4.26
N SER A 39 -4.00 -7.92 -3.19
CA SER A 39 -4.24 -9.36 -3.20
C SER A 39 -5.72 -9.73 -3.11
N GLY A 40 -6.57 -8.81 -2.65
CA GLY A 40 -7.98 -9.07 -2.40
C GLY A 40 -8.55 -8.16 -1.32
N ASP A 41 -9.86 -8.28 -1.14
CA ASP A 41 -10.60 -7.56 -0.10
C ASP A 41 -10.80 -8.49 1.10
N TYR A 42 -10.49 -8.00 2.30
CA TYR A 42 -10.56 -8.74 3.55
C TYR A 42 -11.48 -8.04 4.54
N GLU A 43 -12.33 -8.79 5.22
CA GLU A 43 -13.07 -8.34 6.38
C GLU A 43 -12.24 -8.63 7.64
N ALA A 44 -11.97 -7.60 8.43
CA ALA A 44 -11.31 -7.68 9.71
C ALA A 44 -12.31 -7.46 10.83
N THR A 45 -12.33 -8.38 11.79
CA THR A 45 -13.07 -8.25 13.05
C THR A 45 -12.10 -8.12 14.22
N PHE A 46 -12.21 -7.02 14.94
CA PHE A 46 -11.41 -6.66 16.11
C PHE A 46 -12.15 -7.00 17.39
N GLU A 47 -11.42 -7.57 18.36
CA GLU A 47 -11.92 -7.70 19.73
C GLU A 47 -11.94 -6.33 20.42
N LEU A 48 -12.93 -6.12 21.29
CA LEU A 48 -13.01 -4.90 22.10
C LEU A 48 -12.52 -5.17 23.50
N ARG A 49 -11.58 -4.34 23.95
CA ARG A 49 -11.21 -4.25 25.36
C ARG A 49 -11.55 -2.87 25.88
N SER A 50 -12.39 -2.82 26.91
CA SER A 50 -12.85 -1.56 27.52
C SER A 50 -13.44 -0.58 26.50
N LYS A 51 -14.27 -1.07 25.57
CA LYS A 51 -14.94 -0.31 24.50
C LYS A 51 -14.00 0.31 23.44
N LYS A 52 -12.74 -0.11 23.38
CA LYS A 52 -11.80 0.25 22.31
C LYS A 52 -11.28 -1.01 21.65
N ARG A 53 -10.85 -0.91 20.38
CA ARG A 53 -10.18 -2.01 19.68
C ARG A 53 -8.97 -2.42 20.51
N ASP A 54 -8.86 -3.70 20.83
CA ASP A 54 -7.65 -4.22 21.44
C ASP A 54 -6.55 -4.23 20.37
N MET A 55 -5.51 -3.43 20.56
CA MET A 55 -4.37 -3.38 19.63
C MET A 55 -3.33 -4.47 19.93
N ALA A 56 -3.45 -5.16 21.08
CA ALA A 56 -2.59 -6.29 21.43
C ALA A 56 -3.08 -7.59 20.80
N GLU A 57 -4.35 -7.68 20.42
CA GLU A 57 -4.94 -8.86 19.80
C GLU A 57 -5.02 -8.71 18.27
N ALA A 58 -4.58 -9.74 17.55
CA ALA A 58 -4.64 -9.74 16.09
C ALA A 58 -6.10 -9.84 15.62
N PRO A 59 -6.53 -9.04 14.62
CA PRO A 59 -7.88 -9.12 14.11
C PRO A 59 -8.13 -10.46 13.41
N LYS A 60 -9.35 -10.98 13.51
CA LYS A 60 -9.81 -12.12 12.72
C LYS A 60 -10.05 -11.64 11.30
N LEU A 61 -9.32 -12.21 10.34
CA LEU A 61 -9.41 -11.85 8.92
C LEU A 61 -10.23 -12.90 8.14
N LYS A 62 -11.15 -12.43 7.31
CA LYS A 62 -11.94 -13.23 6.38
C LYS A 62 -11.79 -12.68 4.98
N LEU A 63 -11.39 -13.51 4.02
CA LEU A 63 -11.31 -13.11 2.62
C LEU A 63 -12.72 -12.93 2.04
N LEU A 64 -13.01 -11.72 1.53
CA LEU A 64 -14.28 -11.39 0.87
C LEU A 64 -14.20 -11.63 -0.63
N GLY A 65 -13.04 -11.33 -1.25
CA GLY A 65 -12.84 -11.53 -2.68
C GLY A 65 -11.37 -11.42 -3.05
N LYS A 66 -10.93 -12.23 -4.01
CA LYS A 66 -9.59 -12.09 -4.61
C LYS A 66 -9.65 -11.04 -5.69
N ARG A 67 -8.67 -10.14 -5.72
CA ARG A 67 -8.51 -9.18 -6.81
C ARG A 67 -7.53 -9.79 -7.81
N GLU A 68 -7.97 -10.01 -9.04
CA GLU A 68 -7.07 -10.48 -10.08
C GLU A 68 -6.01 -9.41 -10.36
N PRO A 69 -4.73 -9.81 -10.52
CA PRO A 69 -3.69 -8.87 -10.87
C PRO A 69 -4.04 -8.27 -12.24
N ASN A 70 -4.20 -6.95 -12.29
CA ASN A 70 -4.37 -6.24 -13.55
C ASN A 70 -3.01 -6.21 -14.26
N ILE A 71 -2.74 -7.24 -15.06
CA ILE A 71 -1.53 -7.31 -15.89
C ILE A 71 -1.74 -6.32 -17.04
N ILE A 72 -1.31 -5.08 -16.84
CA ILE A 72 -1.26 -4.10 -17.93
C ILE A 72 -0.18 -4.57 -18.90
N ASN A 73 -0.62 -5.19 -20.01
CA ASN A 73 0.27 -5.67 -21.04
C ASN A 73 0.71 -4.47 -21.90
N ASN A 74 1.84 -3.85 -21.56
CA ASN A 74 2.44 -2.73 -22.32
C ASN A 74 3.03 -3.14 -23.68
N TYR A 75 2.65 -4.30 -24.23
CA TYR A 75 3.22 -4.84 -25.46
C TYR A 75 2.78 -4.08 -26.74
N ASN A 76 1.79 -3.19 -26.63
CA ASN A 76 1.22 -2.47 -27.77
C ASN A 76 1.51 -0.96 -27.80
N GLN A 77 2.50 -0.47 -27.04
CA GLN A 77 3.04 0.88 -27.31
C GLN A 77 4.03 0.77 -28.47
N LYS A 78 3.48 0.81 -29.68
CA LYS A 78 4.20 0.84 -30.96
C LYS A 78 4.35 2.26 -31.45
#